data_AF-A0A7R9NR01-F1
#
_entry.id   AF-A0A7R9NR01-F1
#
_cell.length_a   1.000
_cell.length_b   1.000
_cell.length_c   1.000
_cell.angle_alpha   90.00
_cell.angle_beta   90.00
_cell.angle_gamma   90.00
#
_symmetry.space_group_name_H-M   'P 1'
#
loop_
_entity.id
_entity.type
_entity.pdbx_description
1 polymer ?
#
loop_
_entity_poly.entity_id
_entity_poly.type
_entity_poly.pdbx_seq_one_letter_code
_entity_poly.pdbx_strand_id
1 'polypeptide(L)'
;NDTLLDELYEGLNFTHESILEIILQLNRFEKDGEFRNLKRPVPSADWTALSNAATVNGYYEQTRNDIYLPAGILQGVYFNKDR
;
A
#
# COMPACT_ATOMS: atom_id res chain seq x y z
N ASN A 1 -10.10 -9.47 6.05
CA ASN A 1 -9.78 -10.75 5.39
C ASN A 1 -8.28 -10.88 5.51
N ASP A 2 -7.84 -11.49 6.59
CA ASP A 2 -6.45 -11.37 7.06
C ASP A 2 -5.51 -12.17 6.14
N THR A 3 -6.05 -13.20 5.49
CA THR A 3 -5.35 -14.03 4.51
C THR A 3 -4.76 -13.23 3.34
N LEU A 4 -5.44 -12.19 2.84
CA LEU A 4 -4.90 -11.37 1.74
C LEU A 4 -3.70 -10.52 2.17
N LEU A 5 -3.67 -10.12 3.44
CA LEU A 5 -2.56 -9.35 3.99
C LEU A 5 -1.35 -10.27 4.23
N ASP A 6 -1.60 -11.47 4.74
CA ASP A 6 -0.58 -12.50 4.94
C ASP A 6 0.04 -12.94 3.61
N GLU A 7 -0.79 -13.19 2.58
CA GLU A 7 -0.34 -13.48 1.21
C GLU A 7 0.47 -12.33 0.60
N LEU A 8 0.05 -11.08 0.85
CA LEU A 8 0.76 -9.90 0.32
C LEU A 8 2.19 -9.84 0.85
N TYR A 9 2.41 -10.10 2.14
CA TYR A 9 3.72 -10.03 2.79
C TYR A 9 4.41 -11.38 2.93
N GLU A 10 3.92 -12.40 2.24
CA GLU A 10 4.53 -13.72 2.23
C GLU A 10 5.98 -13.63 1.73
N GLY A 11 6.91 -14.21 2.51
CA GLY A 11 8.34 -14.19 2.21
C GLY A 11 9.13 -13.06 2.88
N LEU A 12 8.47 -12.12 3.59
CA LEU A 12 9.14 -11.24 4.55
C LEU A 12 9.21 -11.92 5.92
N ASN A 13 10.43 -12.09 6.45
CA ASN A 13 10.63 -12.64 7.79
C ASN A 13 11.86 -12.04 8.45
N PHE A 14 11.63 -11.15 9.41
CA PHE A 14 12.68 -10.47 10.16
C PHE A 14 12.80 -11.13 11.53
N THR A 15 13.87 -11.88 11.77
CA THR A 15 14.08 -12.50 13.09
C THR A 15 15.24 -11.88 13.85
N HIS A 16 16.39 -11.61 13.22
CA HIS A 16 17.58 -11.09 13.90
C HIS A 16 18.52 -10.35 12.92
N GLU A 17 18.07 -9.24 12.36
CA GLU A 17 18.78 -8.51 11.30
C GLU A 17 19.15 -7.09 11.72
N SER A 18 20.30 -6.62 11.24
CA SER A 18 20.65 -5.20 11.31
C SER A 18 19.69 -4.37 10.46
N ILE A 19 19.60 -3.06 10.76
CA ILE A 19 18.76 -2.12 9.98
C ILE A 19 19.13 -2.18 8.48
N LEU A 20 20.41 -2.33 8.16
CA LEU A 20 20.86 -2.44 6.77
C LEU A 20 20.32 -3.70 6.10
N GLU A 21 20.39 -4.85 6.77
CA GLU A 21 19.88 -6.12 6.23
C GLU A 21 18.37 -6.05 6.01
N ILE A 22 17.61 -5.50 6.97
CA ILE A 22 16.17 -5.29 6.85
C ILE A 22 15.85 -4.43 5.61
N ILE A 23 16.55 -3.30 5.44
CA ILE A 23 16.35 -2.40 4.29
C ILE A 23 16.67 -3.12 2.97
N LEU A 24 17.75 -3.90 2.92
CA LEU A 24 18.12 -4.65 1.71
C LEU A 24 17.08 -5.73 1.37
N GLN A 25 16.55 -6.42 2.37
CA GLN A 25 15.47 -7.40 2.19
C GLN A 25 14.17 -6.75 1.70
N LEU A 26 13.76 -5.64 2.31
CA LEU A 26 12.59 -4.87 1.89
C LEU A 26 12.72 -4.41 0.43
N ASN A 27 13.86 -3.79 0.08
CA ASN A 27 14.12 -3.35 -1.29
C ASN A 27 14.04 -4.52 -2.28
N ARG A 28 14.62 -5.68 -1.93
CA ARG A 28 14.55 -6.87 -2.78
C ARG A 28 13.11 -7.35 -2.96
N PHE A 29 12.35 -7.43 -1.87
CA PHE A 29 10.95 -7.84 -1.87
C PHE A 29 10.09 -6.92 -2.76
N GLU A 30 10.24 -5.60 -2.62
CA GLU A 30 9.53 -4.61 -3.44
C GLU A 30 9.89 -4.76 -4.93
N LYS A 31 11.19 -4.85 -5.26
CA LYS A 31 11.64 -4.99 -6.64
C LYS A 31 11.13 -6.28 -7.27
N ASP A 32 11.20 -7.40 -6.55
CA ASP A 32 10.65 -8.67 -7.04
C ASP A 32 9.13 -8.56 -7.28
N GLY A 33 8.41 -7.83 -6.42
CA GLY A 33 6.98 -7.51 -6.59
C GLY A 33 6.68 -6.71 -7.86
N GLU A 34 7.43 -5.63 -8.09
CA GLU A 34 7.32 -4.81 -9.32
C GLU A 34 7.58 -5.64 -10.58
N PHE A 35 8.64 -6.45 -10.59
CA PHE A 35 8.98 -7.31 -11.74
C PHE A 35 7.90 -8.37 -12.04
N ARG A 36 7.24 -8.91 -11.00
CA ARG A 36 6.10 -9.84 -11.19
C ARG A 36 4.91 -9.19 -11.91
N ASN A 37 4.73 -7.88 -11.75
CA ASN A 37 3.60 -7.15 -12.33
C ASN A 37 3.82 -6.71 -13.78
N LEU A 38 5.07 -6.73 -14.30
CA LEU A 38 5.36 -6.29 -15.68
C LEU A 38 4.58 -7.02 -16.78
N LYS A 39 4.21 -8.28 -16.56
CA LYS A 39 3.46 -9.11 -17.53
C LYS A 39 1.98 -9.26 -17.17
N ARG A 40 1.51 -8.55 -16.15
CA ARG A 40 0.14 -8.66 -15.65
C ARG A 40 -0.65 -7.41 -16.06
N PRO A 41 -1.95 -7.54 -16.35
CA PRO A 41 -2.81 -6.38 -16.55
C PRO A 41 -2.90 -5.57 -15.25
N VAL A 42 -3.02 -4.25 -15.37
CA VAL A 42 -3.27 -3.39 -14.20
C VAL A 42 -4.66 -3.74 -13.65
N PRO A 43 -4.77 -4.21 -12.39
CA PRO A 43 -6.08 -4.54 -11.84
C PRO A 43 -6.84 -3.24 -11.58
N SER A 44 -8.11 -3.19 -12.02
CA SER A 44 -8.97 -2.00 -11.88
C SER A 44 -9.49 -1.77 -10.47
N ALA A 45 -9.33 -2.74 -9.56
CA ALA A 45 -9.84 -2.67 -8.18
C ALA A 45 -8.86 -3.30 -7.17
N ASP A 46 -7.55 -3.10 -7.37
CA ASP A 46 -6.55 -3.58 -6.43
C ASP A 46 -6.57 -2.74 -5.15
N TRP A 47 -6.99 -3.35 -4.03
CA TRP A 47 -7.00 -2.69 -2.72
C TRP A 47 -5.59 -2.31 -2.25
N THR A 48 -4.54 -3.01 -2.73
CA THR A 48 -3.15 -2.70 -2.36
C THR A 48 -2.72 -1.33 -2.88
N ALA A 49 -3.31 -0.85 -3.97
CA ALA A 49 -3.08 0.51 -4.45
C ALA A 49 -3.65 1.58 -3.50
N LEU A 50 -4.58 1.21 -2.63
CA LEU A 50 -5.20 2.07 -1.62
C LEU A 50 -4.68 1.77 -0.21
N SER A 51 -3.59 1.00 -0.09
CA SER A 51 -3.03 0.52 1.19
C SER A 51 -2.57 1.62 2.14
N ASN A 52 -2.29 2.83 1.63
CA ASN A 52 -1.80 3.97 2.39
C ASN A 52 -2.89 4.72 3.17
N ALA A 53 -3.79 3.99 3.85
CA ALA A 53 -4.97 4.53 4.52
C ALA A 53 -4.64 5.53 5.64
N ALA A 54 -3.46 5.43 6.26
CA ALA A 54 -3.05 6.30 7.36
C ALA A 54 -2.56 7.70 6.92
N THR A 55 -2.42 7.95 5.62
CA THR A 55 -1.90 9.21 5.09
C THR A 55 -2.89 10.36 5.23
N VAL A 56 -2.41 11.55 5.62
CA VAL A 56 -3.20 12.79 5.72
C VAL A 56 -3.02 13.62 4.43
N ASN A 57 -3.66 13.19 3.34
CA ASN A 57 -3.65 13.89 2.06
C ASN A 57 -4.82 13.43 1.17
N GLY A 58 -4.98 13.99 -0.04
CA GLY A 58 -5.89 13.51 -1.08
C GLY A 58 -5.22 13.51 -2.46
N TYR A 59 -5.56 12.54 -3.30
CA TYR A 59 -4.89 12.30 -4.59
C TYR A 59 -5.89 12.08 -5.73
N TYR A 60 -5.46 12.40 -6.95
CA TYR A 60 -6.13 11.99 -8.18
C TYR A 60 -5.19 11.08 -8.98
N GLU A 61 -5.62 9.85 -9.27
CA GLU A 61 -4.86 8.87 -10.03
C GLU A 61 -5.34 8.86 -11.49
N GLN A 62 -4.52 9.43 -12.37
CA GLN A 62 -4.87 9.63 -13.78
C GLN A 62 -5.04 8.32 -14.55
N THR A 63 -4.24 7.30 -14.22
CA THR A 63 -4.27 6.02 -14.95
C THR A 63 -5.56 5.24 -14.72
N ARG A 64 -6.22 5.48 -13.58
CA ARG A 64 -7.51 4.86 -13.22
C ARG A 64 -8.68 5.83 -13.27
N ASN A 65 -8.42 7.13 -13.41
CA ASN A 65 -9.40 8.20 -13.32
C ASN A 65 -10.16 8.18 -11.97
N ASP A 66 -9.42 7.94 -10.88
CA ASP A 66 -9.95 7.77 -9.53
C ASP A 66 -9.52 8.90 -8.60
N ILE A 67 -10.41 9.30 -7.68
CA ILE A 67 -10.10 10.20 -6.56
C ILE A 67 -9.88 9.35 -5.31
N TYR A 68 -8.72 9.49 -4.67
CA TYR A 68 -8.35 8.76 -3.47
C TYR A 68 -8.29 9.68 -2.24
N LEU A 69 -9.09 9.32 -1.22
CA LEU A 69 -9.15 9.99 0.08
C LEU A 69 -8.84 8.98 1.19
N PRO A 70 -7.57 8.82 1.58
CA PRO A 70 -7.20 7.93 2.68
C PRO A 70 -7.88 8.30 4.00
N ALA A 71 -8.09 7.32 4.88
CA ALA A 71 -8.74 7.53 6.17
C ALA A 71 -8.06 8.62 7.03
N GLY A 72 -6.74 8.79 6.89
CA GLY A 72 -5.97 9.82 7.59
C GLY A 72 -6.42 11.26 7.31
N ILE A 73 -6.99 11.59 6.15
CA ILE A 73 -7.54 12.95 5.91
C ILE A 73 -8.98 13.12 6.44
N LEU A 74 -9.69 12.03 6.72
CA LEU A 74 -11.10 12.04 7.14
C LEU A 74 -11.27 12.30 8.64
N GLN A 75 -10.64 13.37 9.14
CA GLN A 75 -10.68 13.76 10.55
C GLN A 75 -10.58 15.28 10.74
N GLY A 76 -10.83 15.74 11.97
CA GLY A 76 -10.60 17.13 12.38
C GLY A 76 -11.48 18.14 11.62
N VAL A 77 -10.83 19.13 10.99
CA VAL A 77 -11.53 20.18 10.23
C VAL A 77 -12.07 19.70 8.88
N TYR A 78 -11.53 18.59 8.35
CA TYR A 78 -11.86 18.09 7.02
C TYR A 78 -13.12 17.24 7.01
N PHE A 79 -13.35 16.43 8.04
CA PHE A 79 -14.51 15.57 8.14
C PHE A 79 -14.91 15.31 9.59
N ASN A 80 -16.20 15.49 9.89
CA ASN A 80 -16.85 15.06 11.12
C ASN A 80 -18.30 14.69 10.79
N LYS A 81 -18.72 13.47 11.14
CA LYS A 81 -20.06 12.95 10.82
C LYS A 81 -21.20 13.74 11.47
N ASP A 82 -20.94 14.41 12.60
CA ASP A 82 -21.91 15.09 13.44
C ASP A 82 -21.87 16.63 13.31
N ARG A 83 -21.05 17.16 12.38
CA ARG A 83 -21.04 18.60 12.05
C ARG A 83 -22.04 18.94 10.94
#